data_AF-A0A7X0P6J0-F1
#
_entry.id   AF-A0A7X0P6J0-F1
#
_cell.length_a   1.000
_cell.length_b   1.000
_cell.length_c   1.000
_cell.angle_alpha   90.00
_cell.angle_beta   90.00
_cell.angle_gamma   90.00
#
_symmetry.space_group_name_H-M   'P 1'
#
loop_
_entity.id
_entity.type
_entity.pdbx_description
1 polymer ?
#
loop_
_entity_poly.entity_id
_entity_poly.type
_entity_poly.pdbx_seq_one_letter_code
_entity_poly.pdbx_strand_id
1 'polypeptide(L)'
;MTELLSWLRATINAELEVAKAADEVAPGPWVNTGQDGDGDAWQVHGAPTGETEWNYELEGEVPVLLRVATLNYDDGGGVWEREAADHIVLQQPRDTIARCEAELALIARCEGPDEPGTTPDFWWGMREAIDMLVVGYRHRPGFKPEWGE
;
A
#
# COMPACT_ATOMS: atom_id res chain seq x y z
N MET A 1 -2.57 -20.68 16.58
CA MET A 1 -2.96 -19.25 16.52
C MET A 1 -1.79 -18.31 16.82
N THR A 2 -1.08 -18.43 17.94
CA THR A 2 0.04 -17.53 18.27
C THR A 2 1.16 -17.51 17.21
N GLU A 3 1.52 -18.67 16.66
CA GLU A 3 2.53 -18.76 15.58
C GLU A 3 2.05 -18.04 14.30
N LEU A 4 0.79 -18.29 13.90
CA LEU A 4 0.14 -17.65 12.76
C LEU A 4 0.13 -16.12 12.89
N LEU A 5 -0.35 -15.59 14.03
CA LEU A 5 -0.41 -14.16 14.28
C LEU A 5 0.99 -13.53 14.33
N SER A 6 1.99 -14.27 14.83
CA SER A 6 3.40 -13.82 14.81
C SER A 6 3.94 -13.72 13.38
N TRP A 7 3.67 -14.73 12.54
CA TRP A 7 4.08 -14.73 11.14
C TRP A 7 3.39 -13.63 10.34
N LEU A 8 2.06 -13.46 10.49
CA LEU A 8 1.31 -12.38 9.85
C LEU A 8 1.90 -11.03 10.21
N ARG A 9 2.10 -10.77 11.51
CA ARG A 9 2.65 -9.51 12.00
C ARG A 9 4.05 -9.23 11.44
N ALA A 10 4.93 -10.24 11.44
CA ALA A 10 6.27 -10.09 10.88
C ALA A 10 6.20 -9.76 9.38
N THR A 11 5.32 -10.43 8.65
CA THR A 11 5.13 -10.24 7.21
C THR A 11 4.60 -8.84 6.89
N ILE A 12 3.57 -8.39 7.60
CA ILE A 12 2.96 -7.07 7.41
C ILE A 12 3.92 -5.95 7.83
N ASN A 13 4.68 -6.12 8.91
CA ASN A 13 5.71 -5.15 9.28
C ASN A 13 6.81 -5.03 8.21
N ALA A 14 7.27 -6.14 7.64
CA ALA A 14 8.25 -6.08 6.55
C ALA A 14 7.71 -5.31 5.34
N GLU A 15 6.45 -5.49 4.99
CA GLU A 15 5.78 -4.74 3.93
C GLU A 15 5.62 -3.25 4.27
N LEU A 16 5.24 -2.95 5.52
CA LEU A 16 5.13 -1.57 6.03
C LEU A 16 6.47 -0.82 5.96
N GLU A 17 7.58 -1.46 6.35
CA GLU A 17 8.90 -0.85 6.29
C GLU A 17 9.35 -0.57 4.86
N VAL A 18 9.07 -1.49 3.92
CA VAL A 18 9.32 -1.27 2.49
C VAL A 18 8.49 -0.10 1.97
N ALA A 19 7.20 -0.03 2.32
CA ALA A 19 6.32 1.06 1.90
C ALA A 19 6.74 2.41 2.49
N LYS A 20 7.14 2.46 3.78
CA LYS A 20 7.67 3.69 4.40
C LYS A 20 8.95 4.18 3.73
N ALA A 21 9.88 3.26 3.46
CA ALA A 21 11.10 3.62 2.72
C ALA A 21 10.78 4.15 1.32
N ALA A 22 9.77 3.58 0.66
CA ALA A 22 9.30 4.05 -0.64
C ALA A 22 8.65 5.46 -0.57
N ASP A 23 7.80 5.74 0.43
CA ASP A 23 7.20 7.08 0.62
C ASP A 23 8.25 8.14 1.01
N GLU A 24 9.31 7.76 1.74
CA GLU A 24 10.39 8.67 2.09
C GLU A 24 11.23 9.09 0.88
N VAL A 25 11.56 8.12 0.01
CA VAL A 25 12.29 8.39 -1.24
C VAL A 25 11.38 9.11 -2.25
N ALA A 26 10.09 8.74 -2.27
CA ALA A 26 9.12 9.13 -3.28
C ALA A 26 7.80 9.63 -2.69
N PRO A 27 7.80 10.79 -2.01
CA PRO A 27 6.61 11.27 -1.35
C PRO A 27 5.58 11.76 -2.37
N GLY A 28 4.32 11.40 -2.12
CA GLY A 28 3.19 11.87 -2.91
C GLY A 28 2.58 10.80 -3.82
N PRO A 29 1.52 11.15 -4.55
CA PRO A 29 0.82 10.21 -5.40
C PRO A 29 1.73 9.74 -6.54
N TRP A 30 1.91 8.42 -6.63
CA TRP A 30 2.61 7.81 -7.77
C TRP A 30 1.80 7.85 -9.05
N VAL A 31 0.52 8.21 -8.99
CA VAL A 31 -0.32 8.37 -10.18
C VAL A 31 -1.21 9.58 -9.96
N ASN A 32 -1.24 10.48 -10.95
CA ASN A 32 -2.17 11.59 -11.00
C ASN A 32 -2.95 11.55 -12.32
N THR A 33 -4.21 11.97 -12.27
CA THR A 33 -4.98 12.29 -13.49
C THR A 33 -4.57 13.67 -13.96
N GLY A 34 -4.15 13.82 -15.21
CA GLY A 34 -4.02 15.18 -15.75
C GLY A 34 -3.26 15.31 -17.06
N GLN A 35 -3.99 15.73 -18.09
CA GLN A 35 -3.63 16.96 -18.78
C GLN A 35 -4.91 17.77 -19.03
N ASP A 36 -4.91 19.07 -18.71
CA ASP A 36 -5.96 19.98 -19.17
C ASP A 36 -6.00 19.96 -20.71
N GLY A 37 -7.04 19.35 -21.27
CA GLY A 37 -7.35 19.43 -22.70
C GLY A 37 -7.43 18.10 -23.46
N ASP A 38 -6.77 17.03 -22.99
CA ASP A 38 -6.78 15.72 -23.66
C ASP A 38 -7.24 14.63 -22.68
N GLY A 39 -8.45 14.11 -22.91
CA GLY A 39 -9.18 13.22 -22.02
C GLY A 39 -8.46 11.92 -21.62
N ASP A 40 -8.91 11.36 -20.49
CA ASP A 40 -8.61 10.03 -19.96
C ASP A 40 -7.13 9.62 -19.77
N ALA A 41 -6.18 10.54 -19.94
CA ALA A 41 -4.76 10.25 -19.76
C ALA A 41 -4.34 10.24 -18.28
N TRP A 42 -3.76 9.11 -17.82
CA TRP A 42 -3.19 8.94 -16.48
C TRP A 42 -1.68 9.05 -16.52
N GLN A 43 -1.11 9.88 -15.63
CA GLN A 43 0.33 10.06 -15.49
C GLN A 43 0.83 9.31 -14.25
N VAL A 44 1.88 8.52 -14.42
CA VAL A 44 2.54 7.78 -13.34
C VAL A 44 3.85 8.47 -12.97
N HIS A 45 3.95 8.89 -11.71
CA HIS A 45 5.15 9.39 -11.07
C HIS A 45 5.87 8.22 -10.38
N GLY A 46 6.93 7.72 -11.02
CA GLY A 46 7.91 6.84 -10.38
C GLY A 46 8.69 7.54 -9.27
N ALA A 47 9.45 6.75 -8.52
CA ALA A 47 10.25 7.27 -7.41
C ALA A 47 11.24 8.36 -7.85
N PRO A 48 11.33 9.51 -7.15
CA PRO A 48 12.39 10.50 -7.31
C PRO A 48 13.74 9.80 -7.28
N THR A 49 14.51 9.90 -8.35
CA THR A 49 15.96 9.75 -8.23
C THR A 49 16.55 11.10 -7.83
N GLY A 50 17.84 11.15 -7.49
CA GLY A 50 18.52 12.40 -7.10
C GLY A 50 18.47 13.54 -8.12
N GLU A 51 17.89 13.35 -9.31
CA GLU A 51 17.71 14.34 -10.39
C GLU A 51 16.26 14.79 -10.54
N THR A 52 15.55 14.92 -9.43
CA THR A 52 14.15 15.29 -9.43
C THR A 52 13.97 16.81 -9.41
N GLU A 53 13.41 17.35 -10.49
CA GLU A 53 12.93 18.73 -10.52
C GLU A 53 11.47 18.77 -10.05
N TRP A 54 11.16 19.70 -9.16
CA TRP A 54 9.80 19.96 -8.68
C TRP A 54 9.25 21.18 -9.41
N ASN A 55 8.01 21.11 -9.91
CA ASN A 55 7.37 22.29 -10.49
C ASN A 55 6.78 23.15 -9.38
N TYR A 56 7.41 24.29 -9.09
CA TYR A 56 6.93 25.27 -8.12
C TYR A 56 6.18 26.44 -8.78
N GLU A 57 5.96 26.42 -10.11
CA GLU A 57 5.37 27.57 -10.83
C GLU A 57 3.86 27.73 -10.61
N LEU A 58 3.19 26.81 -9.91
CA LEU A 58 1.77 26.91 -9.55
C LEU A 58 1.63 27.35 -8.08
N GLU A 59 1.54 28.66 -7.86
CA GLU A 59 1.21 29.23 -6.55
C GLU A 59 -0.12 28.63 -6.02
N GLY A 60 -0.01 27.72 -5.05
CA GLY A 60 -1.17 27.16 -4.32
C GLY A 60 -1.52 25.70 -4.62
N GLU A 61 -0.77 25.01 -5.48
CA GLU A 61 -1.01 23.58 -5.79
C GLU A 61 0.06 22.66 -5.20
N VAL A 62 -0.32 21.39 -5.01
CA VAL A 62 0.56 20.33 -4.49
C VAL A 62 1.75 20.19 -5.43
N PRO A 63 3.00 20.23 -4.94
CA PRO A 63 4.18 20.09 -5.79
C PRO A 63 4.08 18.81 -6.64
N VAL A 64 4.21 18.93 -7.96
CA VAL A 64 4.21 17.81 -8.89
C VAL A 64 5.62 17.63 -9.48
N LEU A 65 6.05 16.37 -9.58
CA LEU A 65 7.37 15.99 -10.11
C LEU A 65 7.46 16.30 -11.61
N LEU A 66 8.41 17.17 -12.01
CA LEU A 66 8.66 17.61 -13.39
C LEU A 66 9.39 16.54 -14.23
N ARG A 67 10.19 15.70 -13.57
CA ARG A 67 10.87 14.56 -14.18
C ARG A 67 10.82 13.35 -13.25
N VAL A 68 10.30 12.28 -13.79
CA VAL A 68 10.21 10.96 -13.17
C VAL A 68 11.40 10.15 -13.65
N ALA A 69 12.24 9.72 -12.74
CA ALA A 69 13.19 8.67 -13.04
C ALA A 69 12.58 7.33 -12.66
N THR A 70 12.68 6.38 -13.58
CA THR A 70 11.98 5.12 -13.51
C THR A 70 12.74 4.12 -12.65
N LEU A 71 12.02 3.34 -11.84
CA LEU A 71 12.43 1.98 -11.56
C LEU A 71 12.27 1.17 -12.87
N ASN A 72 13.36 1.06 -13.63
CA ASN A 72 13.54 0.16 -14.80
C ASN A 72 12.75 0.44 -16.10
N TYR A 73 12.38 1.67 -16.43
CA TYR A 73 11.85 2.01 -17.76
C TYR A 73 12.64 3.17 -18.34
N ASP A 74 13.77 2.88 -18.99
CA ASP A 74 14.79 3.85 -19.43
C ASP A 74 14.30 5.07 -20.24
N ASP A 75 13.03 5.14 -20.65
CA ASP A 75 12.42 6.32 -21.23
C ASP A 75 10.94 6.44 -20.81
N GLY A 76 10.61 7.42 -19.95
CA GLY A 76 9.29 8.08 -19.98
C GLY A 76 8.26 7.65 -18.93
N GLY A 77 7.78 8.65 -18.18
CA GLY A 77 6.36 8.70 -17.84
C GLY A 77 5.56 8.67 -19.16
N GLY A 78 4.60 7.74 -19.25
CA GLY A 78 3.72 7.55 -20.39
C GLY A 78 2.27 7.81 -20.03
N VAL A 79 1.41 7.94 -21.04
CA VAL A 79 -0.04 7.86 -20.89
C VAL A 79 -0.39 6.38 -20.79
N TRP A 80 -0.93 5.97 -19.65
CA TRP A 80 -1.34 4.58 -19.41
C TRP A 80 -2.85 4.43 -19.56
N GLU A 81 -3.28 3.25 -20.02
CA GLU A 81 -4.69 2.85 -19.91
C GLU A 81 -5.11 2.85 -18.44
N ARG A 82 -6.37 3.19 -18.18
CA ARG A 82 -6.93 3.35 -16.84
C ARG A 82 -6.69 2.13 -15.95
N GLU A 83 -6.85 0.94 -16.50
CA GLU A 83 -6.67 -0.33 -15.79
C GLU A 83 -5.23 -0.53 -15.30
N ALA A 84 -4.24 -0.07 -16.07
CA ALA A 84 -2.83 -0.12 -15.69
C ALA A 84 -2.49 0.95 -14.64
N ALA A 85 -3.07 2.14 -14.78
CA ALA A 85 -2.96 3.21 -13.79
C ALA A 85 -3.57 2.80 -12.44
N ASP A 86 -4.76 2.20 -12.44
CA ASP A 86 -5.44 1.68 -11.26
C ASP A 86 -4.59 0.59 -10.55
N HIS A 87 -3.94 -0.29 -11.31
CA HIS A 87 -3.03 -1.30 -10.74
C HIS A 87 -1.82 -0.66 -10.02
N ILE A 88 -1.31 0.46 -10.53
CA ILE A 88 -0.19 1.19 -9.91
C ILE A 88 -0.66 2.02 -8.71
N VAL A 89 -1.87 2.61 -8.78
CA VAL A 89 -2.52 3.29 -7.65
C VAL A 89 -2.67 2.33 -6.46
N LEU A 90 -3.11 1.09 -6.71
CA LEU A 90 -3.24 0.06 -5.67
C LEU A 90 -1.91 -0.33 -5.00
N GLN A 91 -0.78 0.06 -5.59
CA GLN A 91 0.57 -0.15 -5.05
C GLN A 91 1.18 1.14 -4.49
N GLN A 92 0.40 2.22 -4.35
CA GLN A 92 0.92 3.46 -3.76
C GLN A 92 1.41 3.19 -2.33
N PRO A 93 2.60 3.73 -1.96
CA PRO A 93 3.17 3.53 -0.64
C PRO A 93 2.23 3.92 0.49
N ARG A 94 1.52 5.07 0.36
CA ARG A 94 0.60 5.55 1.39
C ARG A 94 -0.61 4.65 1.59
N ASP A 95 -1.18 4.13 0.51
CA ASP A 95 -2.28 3.17 0.58
C ASP A 95 -1.81 1.84 1.18
N THR A 96 -0.60 1.41 0.82
CA THR A 96 0.04 0.23 1.42
C THR A 96 0.31 0.43 2.91
N ILE A 97 0.80 1.60 3.32
CA ILE A 97 1.01 1.98 4.72
C ILE A 97 -0.32 1.92 5.48
N ALA A 98 -1.36 2.60 4.98
CA ALA A 98 -2.67 2.63 5.62
C ALA A 98 -3.28 1.22 5.75
N ARG A 99 -3.15 0.39 4.72
CA ARG A 99 -3.58 -1.01 4.74
C ARG A 99 -2.82 -1.81 5.81
N CYS A 100 -1.49 -1.75 5.80
CA CYS A 100 -0.66 -2.47 6.78
C CYS A 100 -0.95 -2.02 8.22
N GLU A 101 -1.14 -0.72 8.47
CA GLU A 101 -1.50 -0.19 9.79
C GLU A 101 -2.87 -0.69 10.26
N ALA A 102 -3.86 -0.75 9.37
CA ALA A 102 -5.17 -1.30 9.68
C ALA A 102 -5.12 -2.80 10.00
N GLU A 103 -4.37 -3.58 9.21
CA GLU A 103 -4.19 -5.02 9.42
C GLU A 103 -3.43 -5.31 10.73
N LEU A 104 -2.40 -4.51 11.06
CA LEU A 104 -1.70 -4.61 12.35
C LEU A 104 -2.60 -4.24 13.53
N ALA A 105 -3.47 -3.23 13.38
CA ALA A 105 -4.47 -2.89 14.40
C ALA A 105 -5.48 -4.01 14.62
N LEU A 106 -5.92 -4.70 13.55
CA LEU A 106 -6.77 -5.88 13.62
C LEU A 106 -6.08 -7.01 14.42
N ILE A 107 -4.82 -7.31 14.10
CA ILE A 107 -4.04 -8.32 14.83
C ILE A 107 -3.89 -7.94 16.31
N ALA A 108 -3.54 -6.68 16.59
CA ALA A 108 -3.41 -6.19 17.96
C ALA A 108 -4.74 -6.32 18.73
N ARG A 109 -5.87 -6.08 18.08
CA ARG A 109 -7.21 -6.24 18.68
C ARG A 109 -7.54 -7.70 18.99
N CYS A 110 -7.12 -8.63 18.14
CA CYS A 110 -7.25 -10.08 18.35
C CYS A 110 -6.40 -10.61 19.51
N GLU A 111 -5.27 -9.97 19.81
CA GLU A 111 -4.36 -10.37 20.89
C GLU A 111 -4.58 -9.63 22.20
N GLY A 112 -5.27 -8.49 22.13
CA GLY A 112 -5.61 -7.67 23.27
C GLY A 112 -6.62 -8.33 24.21
N PRO A 113 -6.74 -7.79 25.44
CA PRO A 113 -7.72 -8.28 26.40
C PRO A 113 -9.16 -8.06 25.88
N ASP A 114 -10.08 -8.85 26.42
CA ASP A 114 -11.50 -8.64 26.17
C ASP A 114 -11.95 -7.27 26.70
N GLU A 115 -12.52 -6.46 25.81
CA GLU A 115 -13.10 -5.18 26.22
C GLU A 115 -14.53 -5.41 26.72
N PRO A 116 -14.97 -4.66 27.75
CA PRO A 116 -16.34 -4.70 28.22
C PRO A 116 -17.31 -4.38 27.08
N GLY A 117 -18.26 -5.27 26.82
CA GLY A 117 -19.26 -5.10 25.76
C GLY A 117 -18.95 -5.84 24.45
N THR A 118 -17.82 -6.54 24.35
CA THR A 118 -17.58 -7.47 23.24
C THR A 118 -18.47 -8.71 23.36
N THR A 119 -19.04 -9.15 22.24
CA THR A 119 -19.92 -10.32 22.16
C THR A 119 -19.17 -11.51 21.53
N PRO A 120 -19.66 -12.75 21.70
CA PRO A 120 -19.13 -13.89 20.95
C PRO A 120 -19.11 -13.66 19.43
N ASP A 121 -20.14 -13.00 18.89
CA ASP A 121 -20.23 -12.68 17.45
C ASP A 121 -19.13 -11.72 17.00
N PHE A 122 -18.77 -10.74 17.84
CA PHE A 122 -17.62 -9.87 17.59
C PHE A 122 -16.33 -10.68 17.44
N TRP A 123 -16.08 -11.60 18.37
CA TRP A 123 -14.88 -12.45 18.34
C TRP A 123 -14.87 -13.44 17.18
N TRP A 124 -16.04 -13.90 16.77
CA TRP A 124 -16.19 -14.71 15.57
C TRP A 124 -15.81 -13.91 14.32
N GLY A 125 -16.39 -12.72 14.14
CA GLY A 125 -16.06 -11.85 13.01
C GLY A 125 -14.58 -11.44 12.97
N MET A 126 -13.96 -11.20 14.13
CA MET A 126 -12.52 -10.93 14.22
C MET A 126 -11.68 -12.13 13.75
N ARG A 127 -12.08 -13.37 14.07
CA ARG A 127 -11.38 -14.57 13.58
C ARG A 127 -11.54 -14.74 12.09
N GLU A 128 -12.76 -14.59 11.57
CA GLU A 128 -13.01 -14.64 10.12
C GLU A 128 -12.17 -13.58 9.36
N ALA A 129 -12.04 -12.38 9.91
CA ALA A 129 -11.19 -11.34 9.33
C ALA A 129 -9.71 -11.74 9.30
N ILE A 130 -9.20 -12.38 10.36
CA ILE A 130 -7.84 -12.93 10.37
C ILE A 130 -7.69 -14.05 9.35
N ASP A 131 -8.64 -14.97 9.25
CA ASP A 131 -8.58 -16.07 8.28
C ASP A 131 -8.56 -15.55 6.84
N MET A 132 -9.39 -14.54 6.53
CA MET A 132 -9.36 -13.84 5.25
C MET A 132 -8.01 -13.15 4.98
N LEU A 133 -7.41 -12.54 6.00
CA LEU A 133 -6.09 -11.94 5.90
C LEU A 133 -5.02 -12.98 5.58
N VAL A 134 -5.06 -14.14 6.24
CA VAL A 134 -4.13 -15.25 5.97
C VAL A 134 -4.23 -15.70 4.51
N VAL A 135 -5.44 -15.84 3.98
CA VAL A 135 -5.65 -16.18 2.57
C VAL A 135 -5.03 -15.14 1.64
N GLY A 136 -5.15 -13.85 1.96
CA GLY A 136 -4.49 -12.77 1.20
C GLY A 136 -2.97 -12.86 1.22
N TYR A 137 -2.39 -13.33 2.33
CA TYR A 137 -0.94 -13.44 2.53
C TYR A 137 -0.35 -14.81 2.18
N ARG A 138 -1.15 -15.78 1.73
CA ARG A 138 -0.72 -17.19 1.48
C ARG A 138 0.44 -17.37 0.49
N HIS A 139 0.66 -16.38 -0.37
CA HIS A 139 1.72 -16.39 -1.37
C HIS A 139 3.06 -15.83 -0.85
N ARG A 140 3.11 -15.38 0.40
CA ARG A 140 4.33 -14.85 1.02
C ARG A 140 5.21 -15.97 1.58
N PRO A 141 6.55 -15.77 1.61
CA PRO A 141 7.47 -16.73 2.20
C PRO A 141 7.13 -17.09 3.66
N GLY A 142 7.32 -18.35 4.02
CA GLY A 142 7.07 -18.84 5.38
C GLY A 142 5.60 -19.16 5.70
N PHE A 143 4.67 -18.94 4.77
CA PHE A 143 3.30 -19.43 4.89
C PHE A 143 3.28 -20.95 5.07
N LYS A 144 2.41 -21.43 5.96
CA LYS A 144 2.11 -22.85 6.13
C LYS A 144 0.66 -23.13 5.68
N PRO A 145 0.42 -24.13 4.80
CA PRO A 145 -0.92 -24.43 4.28
C PRO A 145 -2.00 -24.61 5.35
N GLU A 146 -1.66 -25.22 6.49
CA GLU A 146 -2.58 -25.45 7.61
C GLU A 146 -3.12 -24.17 8.28
N TRP A 147 -2.59 -23.00 7.92
CA TRP A 147 -3.11 -21.71 8.38
C TRP A 147 -4.26 -21.18 7.52
N GLY A 148 -4.43 -21.67 6.29
CA GLY A 148 -5.46 -21.21 5.35
C GLY A 148 -6.55 -22.25 5.05
N GLU A 149 -6.64 -23.30 5.87
CA GLU A 149 -7.65 -24.37 5.80
C GLU A 149 -8.83 -24.13 6.73
#